data_AF-A0A387H0P3-F1
#
_entry.id   AF-A0A387H0P3-F1
#
_cell.length_a   1.000
_cell.length_b   1.000
_cell.length_c   1.000
_cell.angle_alpha   90.00
_cell.angle_beta   90.00
_cell.angle_gamma   90.00
#
_symmetry.space_group_name_H-M   'P 1'
#
loop_
_entity.id
_entity.type
_entity.pdbx_description
1 polymer ?
#
loop_
_entity_poly.entity_id
_entity_poly.type
_entity_poly.pdbx_seq_one_letter_code
_entity_poly.pdbx_strand_id
1 'polypeptide(L)'
;MDNHAFYGGAHPHRTWLSSRADFLWTKASQSHSFRQSCKYDSWSDNNLVPFGVGGFGYMSQCQFYIEADFDRYLTRVEAGDKPIWKGVALLEDDLMRRTVMFALRSGGVLLSRFPREFGVPFEKYFPRELEILKETDLVFISNDGVLSLTSAGIINSGAVSLLFFSDQVLDRVAYNDSRIGTRRPTSWKSTITRQRDGTAQVRKCTLCFGEVGGPRQ
;
A
#
# COMPACT_ATOMS: atom_id res chain seq x y z
N MET A 1 26.27 24.65 -2.40
CA MET A 1 26.10 25.41 -3.66
C MET A 1 27.05 24.76 -4.64
N ASP A 2 26.52 24.15 -5.69
CA ASP A 2 26.92 24.45 -7.07
C ASP A 2 26.18 23.51 -8.02
N ASN A 3 25.31 24.15 -8.81
CA ASN A 3 24.66 23.62 -9.98
C ASN A 3 25.72 23.36 -11.05
N HIS A 4 25.72 22.15 -11.61
CA HIS A 4 26.21 21.96 -12.97
C HIS A 4 25.13 21.29 -13.81
N ALA A 5 24.51 22.12 -14.64
CA ALA A 5 23.83 21.71 -15.85
C ALA A 5 24.83 21.10 -16.83
N PHE A 6 24.44 20.05 -17.55
CA PHE A 6 24.94 19.78 -18.89
C PHE A 6 23.83 19.14 -19.74
N TYR A 7 23.37 19.92 -20.72
CA TYR A 7 22.58 19.47 -21.87
C TYR A 7 23.53 19.03 -22.98
N GLY A 8 23.15 18.00 -23.75
CA GLY A 8 23.32 18.01 -25.21
C GLY A 8 24.11 16.89 -25.89
N GLY A 9 23.41 16.17 -26.79
CA GLY A 9 23.97 15.45 -27.97
C GLY A 9 24.11 13.94 -27.79
N ALA A 10 23.65 13.04 -28.67
CA ALA A 10 23.03 13.15 -29.99
C ALA A 10 22.22 11.85 -30.26
N HIS A 11 21.11 11.96 -31.00
CA HIS A 11 20.30 10.81 -31.44
C HIS A 11 20.93 10.13 -32.67
N PRO A 12 20.90 8.78 -32.74
CA PRO A 12 20.80 8.08 -34.01
C PRO A 12 19.47 7.30 -34.12
N HIS A 13 18.76 7.56 -35.22
CA HIS A 13 17.72 6.75 -35.88
C HIS A 13 16.62 6.13 -35.01
N ARG A 14 15.47 6.82 -34.98
CA ARG A 14 14.15 6.29 -34.58
C ARG A 14 13.70 5.20 -35.57
N THR A 15 13.75 3.95 -35.14
CA THR A 15 12.82 2.92 -35.63
C THR A 15 11.56 2.98 -34.76
N TRP A 16 10.46 3.44 -35.37
CA TRP A 16 9.15 3.46 -34.74
C TRP A 16 8.58 2.03 -34.71
N LEU A 17 9.00 1.23 -33.76
CA LEU A 17 8.24 0.05 -33.35
C LEU A 17 7.16 0.50 -32.37
N SER A 18 5.94 0.57 -32.90
CA SER A 18 4.70 0.68 -32.14
C SER A 18 4.62 -0.44 -31.10
N SER A 19 5.06 -0.17 -29.88
CA SER A 19 4.54 -0.82 -28.69
C SER A 19 4.29 0.26 -27.66
N ARG A 20 3.07 0.32 -27.13
CA ARG A 20 2.72 1.18 -26.00
C ARG A 20 3.57 0.74 -24.82
N ALA A 21 4.73 1.38 -24.65
CA ALA A 21 5.48 1.30 -23.42
C ALA A 21 4.68 2.07 -22.37
N ASP A 22 3.91 1.36 -21.56
CA ASP A 22 3.37 1.91 -20.33
C ASP A 22 4.57 2.37 -19.49
N PHE A 23 4.75 3.69 -19.43
CA PHE A 23 5.90 4.34 -18.82
C PHE A 23 5.74 4.33 -17.30
N LEU A 24 6.00 3.18 -16.67
CA LEU A 24 6.03 3.05 -15.22
C LEU A 24 7.41 3.49 -14.69
N TRP A 25 7.47 4.66 -14.06
CA TRP A 25 8.63 5.06 -13.26
C TRP A 25 8.64 4.27 -11.95
N THR A 26 9.39 3.17 -11.89
CA THR A 26 9.83 2.61 -10.61
C THR A 26 11.21 3.19 -10.30
N LYS A 27 11.36 3.85 -9.15
CA LYS A 27 12.68 4.26 -8.64
C LYS A 27 13.58 3.01 -8.61
N ALA A 28 14.85 3.17 -9.00
CA ALA A 28 15.87 2.12 -8.87
C ALA A 28 15.83 1.49 -7.46
N SER A 29 16.26 0.24 -7.33
CA SER A 29 16.23 -0.61 -6.12
C SER A 29 17.12 -0.12 -4.97
N GLN A 30 17.08 1.17 -4.68
CA GLN A 30 17.63 1.76 -3.48
C GLN A 30 16.63 1.51 -2.35
N SER A 31 17.16 1.16 -1.17
CA SER A 31 16.35 1.11 0.03
C SER A 31 15.60 2.43 0.21
N HIS A 32 14.33 2.34 0.63
CA HIS A 32 13.63 3.51 1.14
C HIS A 32 14.52 4.18 2.19
N SER A 33 14.50 5.52 2.24
CA SER A 33 15.26 6.21 3.26
C SER A 33 14.85 5.68 4.63
N PHE A 34 15.79 5.59 5.56
CA PHE A 34 15.53 5.08 6.91
C PHE A 34 14.25 5.68 7.52
N ARG A 35 14.04 6.99 7.33
CA ARG A 35 12.81 7.70 7.73
C ARG A 35 11.52 7.16 7.11
N GLN A 36 11.53 6.82 5.82
CA GLN A 36 10.36 6.23 5.16
C GLN A 36 10.13 4.78 5.60
N SER A 37 11.19 4.02 5.87
CA SER A 37 11.08 2.67 6.42
C SER A 37 10.48 2.68 7.82
N CYS A 38 10.97 3.54 8.72
CA CYS A 38 10.44 3.70 10.08
C CYS A 38 8.98 4.15 10.10
N LYS A 39 8.53 4.92 9.10
CA LYS A 39 7.13 5.36 8.99
C LYS A 39 6.16 4.18 8.93
N TYR A 40 6.54 3.09 8.25
CA TYR A 40 5.70 1.90 8.09
C TYR A 40 6.14 0.73 8.99
N ASP A 41 7.06 0.97 9.92
CA ASP A 41 7.38 -0.01 10.96
C ASP A 41 6.32 0.05 12.06
N SER A 42 5.25 -0.73 11.91
CA SER A 42 4.05 -0.62 12.77
C SER A 42 3.85 -1.80 13.71
N TRP A 43 4.95 -2.44 14.08
CA TRP A 43 4.97 -3.31 15.24
C TRP A 43 4.71 -2.52 16.53
N SER A 44 4.26 -3.18 17.60
CA SER A 44 3.75 -2.52 18.81
C SER A 44 4.79 -1.74 19.61
N ASP A 45 6.08 -2.02 19.39
CA ASP A 45 7.21 -1.34 20.00
C ASP A 45 7.55 0.00 19.33
N ASN A 46 6.93 0.31 18.19
CA ASN A 46 7.17 1.55 17.47
C ASN A 46 5.91 2.43 17.43
N ASN A 47 6.12 3.73 17.69
CA ASN A 47 5.07 4.74 17.64
C ASN A 47 5.43 5.81 16.60
N LEU A 48 4.44 6.22 15.82
CA LEU A 48 4.57 7.30 14.85
C LEU A 48 3.65 8.46 15.27
N VAL A 49 4.25 9.54 15.77
CA VAL A 49 3.52 10.77 16.09
C VAL A 49 3.42 11.64 14.83
N PRO A 50 2.20 11.94 14.34
CA PRO A 50 2.05 12.73 13.14
C PRO A 50 2.11 14.23 13.43
N PHE A 51 2.80 14.95 12.55
CA PHE A 51 2.84 16.41 12.52
C PHE A 51 2.60 16.92 11.10
N GLY A 52 2.08 18.14 11.00
CA GLY A 52 1.80 18.79 9.73
C GLY A 52 0.49 18.33 9.08
N VAL A 53 -0.03 19.21 8.22
CA VAL A 53 -1.29 19.01 7.48
C VAL A 53 -1.29 17.67 6.72
N GLY A 54 -2.37 16.90 6.85
CA GLY A 54 -2.54 15.60 6.19
C GLY A 54 -1.66 14.47 6.73
N GLY A 55 -0.96 14.68 7.86
CA GLY A 55 -0.18 13.64 8.52
C GLY A 55 -1.05 12.48 9.03
N PHE A 56 -0.47 11.28 9.09
CA PHE A 56 -1.05 10.13 9.79
C PHE A 56 -0.01 9.52 10.73
N GLY A 57 -0.49 8.93 11.81
CA GLY A 57 0.37 8.30 12.81
C GLY A 57 -0.37 7.25 13.60
N TYR A 58 0.36 6.55 14.46
CA TYR A 58 -0.16 5.51 15.31
C TYR A 58 0.60 5.50 16.63
N MET A 59 -0.11 5.24 17.71
CA MET A 59 0.48 5.09 19.03
C MET A 59 -0.32 4.06 19.80
N SER A 60 0.37 3.07 20.36
CA SER A 60 -0.27 1.91 20.97
C SER A 60 -1.27 1.26 19.99
N GLN A 61 -2.53 1.07 20.40
CA GLN A 61 -3.60 0.50 19.58
C GLN A 61 -4.40 1.54 18.81
N CYS A 62 -3.97 2.82 18.82
CA CYS A 62 -4.70 3.90 18.18
C CYS A 62 -4.01 4.35 16.89
N GLN A 63 -4.82 4.77 15.93
CA GLN A 63 -4.38 5.43 14.70
C GLN A 63 -4.99 6.82 14.62
N PHE A 64 -4.17 7.79 14.21
CA PHE A 64 -4.51 9.21 14.18
C PHE A 64 -4.27 9.80 12.81
N TYR A 65 -5.13 10.74 12.45
CA TYR A 65 -5.06 11.51 11.21
C TYR A 65 -5.18 12.99 11.55
N ILE A 66 -4.23 13.77 11.06
CA ILE A 66 -4.20 15.22 11.19
C ILE A 66 -5.13 15.83 10.15
N GLU A 67 -5.69 17.01 10.45
CA GLU A 67 -6.46 17.80 9.49
C GLU A 67 -5.74 17.88 8.14
N ALA A 68 -6.43 17.50 7.08
CA ALA A 68 -5.93 17.55 5.70
C ALA A 68 -6.16 18.93 5.07
N ASP A 69 -7.11 19.69 5.61
CA ASP A 69 -7.37 21.07 5.23
C ASP A 69 -6.46 22.02 6.02
N PHE A 70 -5.78 22.91 5.30
CA PHE A 70 -4.77 23.79 5.88
C PHE A 70 -5.39 24.84 6.81
N ASP A 71 -6.53 25.43 6.45
CA ASP A 71 -7.19 26.46 7.25
C ASP A 71 -7.70 25.88 8.57
N ARG A 72 -8.31 24.69 8.53
CA ARG A 72 -8.74 23.96 9.74
C ARG A 72 -7.57 23.56 10.61
N TYR A 73 -6.47 23.11 10.01
CA TYR A 73 -5.24 22.80 10.73
C TYR A 73 -4.73 24.03 11.48
N LEU A 74 -4.57 25.16 10.79
CA LEU A 74 -4.02 26.38 11.36
C LEU A 74 -4.92 26.94 12.46
N THR A 75 -6.24 27.00 12.21
CA THR A 75 -7.24 27.46 13.20
C THR A 75 -7.10 26.71 14.52
N ARG A 76 -6.97 25.37 14.48
CA ARG A 76 -6.80 24.56 15.69
C ARG A 76 -5.46 24.83 16.37
N VAL A 77 -4.38 24.91 15.60
CA VAL A 77 -3.03 25.16 16.16
C VAL A 77 -2.96 26.52 16.83
N GLU A 78 -3.49 27.56 16.21
CA GLU A 78 -3.52 28.92 16.76
C GLU A 78 -4.40 29.03 18.01
N ALA A 79 -5.45 28.22 18.10
CA ALA A 79 -6.27 28.08 19.31
C ALA A 79 -5.59 27.27 20.44
N GLY A 80 -4.40 26.70 20.20
CA GLY A 80 -3.71 25.82 21.15
C GLY A 80 -4.26 24.39 21.20
N ASP A 81 -5.16 24.03 20.27
CA ASP A 81 -5.75 22.71 20.17
C ASP A 81 -4.88 21.73 19.37
N LYS A 82 -5.16 20.42 19.56
CA LYS A 82 -4.55 19.37 18.75
C LYS A 82 -5.22 19.32 17.37
N PRO A 83 -4.48 19.41 16.25
CA PRO A 83 -5.07 19.42 14.90
C PRO A 83 -5.46 18.02 14.40
N ILE A 84 -6.06 17.19 15.27
CA ILE A 84 -6.46 15.82 14.97
C ILE A 84 -7.84 15.84 14.30
N TRP A 85 -7.90 15.42 13.03
CA TRP A 85 -9.16 15.20 12.33
C TRP A 85 -9.88 13.97 12.84
N LYS A 86 -9.15 12.86 13.00
CA LYS A 86 -9.72 11.58 13.42
C LYS A 86 -8.74 10.75 14.23
N GLY A 87 -9.23 10.18 15.33
CA GLY A 87 -8.57 9.10 16.07
C GLY A 87 -9.43 7.85 16.02
N VAL A 88 -8.80 6.68 15.85
CA VAL A 88 -9.48 5.38 15.80
C VAL A 88 -8.72 4.42 16.70
N ALA A 89 -9.40 3.86 17.69
CA ALA A 89 -8.91 2.69 18.41
C ALA A 89 -9.12 1.45 17.53
N LEU A 90 -8.05 0.71 17.28
CA LEU A 90 -8.08 -0.50 16.47
C LEU A 90 -8.39 -1.69 17.36
N LEU A 91 -9.27 -2.57 16.87
CA LEU A 91 -9.42 -3.90 17.43
C LEU A 91 -8.15 -4.72 17.12
N GLU A 92 -7.97 -5.82 17.85
CA GLU A 92 -6.81 -6.69 17.68
C GLU A 92 -6.65 -7.20 16.24
N ASP A 93 -7.75 -7.56 15.57
CA ASP A 93 -7.76 -7.94 14.15
C ASP A 93 -7.26 -6.82 13.22
N ASP A 94 -7.78 -5.60 13.42
CA ASP A 94 -7.37 -4.43 12.64
C ASP A 94 -5.90 -4.08 12.89
N LEU A 95 -5.42 -4.27 14.12
CA LEU A 95 -4.03 -4.05 14.50
C LEU A 95 -3.10 -5.02 13.78
N MET A 96 -3.40 -6.33 13.84
CA MET A 96 -2.66 -7.38 13.12
C MET A 96 -2.60 -7.08 11.61
N ARG A 97 -3.75 -6.79 11.01
CA ARG A 97 -3.88 -6.47 9.59
C ARG A 97 -3.07 -5.24 9.18
N ARG A 98 -3.18 -4.14 9.95
CA ARG A 98 -2.39 -2.92 9.71
C ARG A 98 -0.89 -3.21 9.79
N THR A 99 -0.44 -3.95 10.81
CA THR A 99 0.97 -4.29 10.99
C THR A 99 1.54 -5.01 9.77
N VAL A 100 0.82 -6.01 9.26
CA VAL A 100 1.20 -6.73 8.04
C VAL A 100 1.23 -5.83 6.81
N MET A 101 0.19 -5.02 6.61
CA MET A 101 0.08 -4.12 5.47
C MET A 101 1.18 -3.06 5.39
N PHE A 102 1.59 -2.53 6.54
CA PHE A 102 2.63 -1.51 6.61
C PHE A 102 4.02 -2.15 6.49
N ALA A 103 4.26 -3.27 7.18
CA ALA A 103 5.51 -4.01 7.06
C ALA A 103 5.79 -4.45 5.61
N LEU A 104 4.77 -4.93 4.88
CA LEU A 104 4.90 -5.26 3.45
C LEU A 104 5.24 -4.06 2.56
N ARG A 105 4.92 -2.83 2.96
CA ARG A 105 5.28 -1.59 2.24
C ARG A 105 6.69 -1.10 2.56
N SER A 106 7.31 -1.59 3.62
CA SER A 106 8.67 -1.19 4.01
C SER A 106 9.67 -2.31 3.75
N GLY A 107 9.91 -3.16 4.75
CA GLY A 107 10.99 -4.15 4.77
C GLY A 107 10.51 -5.60 4.74
N GLY A 108 9.20 -5.84 4.68
CA GLY A 108 8.59 -7.16 4.79
C GLY A 108 8.20 -7.53 6.21
N VAL A 109 7.48 -8.65 6.33
CA VAL A 109 6.97 -9.19 7.60
C VAL A 109 7.88 -10.31 8.06
N LEU A 110 8.54 -10.13 9.20
CA LEU A 110 9.28 -11.22 9.85
C LEU A 110 8.27 -12.21 10.45
N LEU A 111 8.09 -13.36 9.81
CA LEU A 111 7.04 -14.32 10.17
C LEU A 111 7.20 -14.86 11.59
N SER A 112 8.44 -15.01 12.07
CA SER A 112 8.72 -15.46 13.44
C SER A 112 8.31 -14.43 14.50
N ARG A 113 8.25 -13.13 14.14
CA ARG A 113 7.85 -12.05 15.05
C ARG A 113 6.35 -12.02 15.27
N PHE A 114 5.58 -12.31 14.24
CA PHE A 114 4.12 -12.27 14.28
C PHE A 114 3.49 -13.04 15.46
N PRO A 115 3.81 -14.33 15.71
CA PRO A 115 3.26 -15.05 16.86
C PRO A 115 3.77 -14.57 18.21
N ARG A 116 4.96 -13.96 18.28
CA ARG A 116 5.45 -13.36 19.53
C ARG A 116 4.65 -12.11 19.91
N GLU A 117 4.20 -11.38 18.89
CA GLU A 117 3.44 -10.15 19.05
C GLU A 117 1.96 -10.41 19.35
N PHE A 118 1.34 -11.34 18.61
CA PHE A 118 -0.12 -11.52 18.59
C PHE A 118 -0.57 -12.88 19.13
N GLY A 119 0.35 -13.74 19.58
CA GLY A 119 0.01 -15.05 20.17
C GLY A 119 -0.55 -16.09 19.18
N VAL A 120 -0.58 -15.79 17.88
CA VAL A 120 -1.10 -16.68 16.83
C VAL A 120 -0.14 -16.77 15.64
N PRO A 121 0.11 -17.95 15.05
CA PRO A 121 0.93 -18.07 13.85
C PRO A 121 0.33 -17.32 12.66
N PHE A 122 1.18 -16.68 11.86
CA PHE A 122 0.76 -15.88 10.70
C PHE A 122 -0.06 -16.71 9.70
N GLU A 123 0.40 -17.92 9.39
CA GLU A 123 -0.23 -18.83 8.43
C GLU A 123 -1.58 -19.36 8.92
N LYS A 124 -1.76 -19.42 10.24
CA LYS A 124 -3.03 -19.81 10.86
C LYS A 124 -4.04 -18.67 10.84
N TYR A 125 -3.57 -17.44 10.99
CA TYR A 125 -4.44 -16.26 11.05
C TYR A 125 -4.83 -15.72 9.66
N PHE A 126 -3.90 -15.74 8.70
CA PHE A 126 -4.09 -15.27 7.33
C PHE A 126 -3.97 -16.38 6.27
N PRO A 127 -4.67 -17.53 6.42
CA PRO A 127 -4.50 -18.65 5.49
C PRO A 127 -4.95 -18.30 4.07
N ARG A 128 -6.08 -17.58 3.95
CA ARG A 128 -6.67 -17.17 2.68
C ARG A 128 -5.80 -16.14 1.96
N GLU A 129 -5.35 -15.11 2.66
CA GLU A 129 -4.50 -14.06 2.10
C GLU A 129 -3.18 -14.64 1.61
N LEU A 130 -2.57 -15.54 2.38
CA LEU A 130 -1.31 -16.20 2.00
C LEU A 130 -1.47 -17.11 0.78
N GLU A 131 -2.57 -17.86 0.69
CA GLU A 131 -2.89 -18.68 -0.49
C GLU A 131 -2.99 -17.81 -1.75
N ILE A 132 -3.81 -16.75 -1.71
CA ILE A 132 -3.99 -15.83 -2.84
C ILE A 132 -2.65 -15.19 -3.26
N LEU A 133 -1.86 -14.72 -2.30
CA LEU A 133 -0.58 -14.07 -2.59
C LEU A 133 0.45 -15.02 -3.22
N LYS A 134 0.43 -16.30 -2.82
CA LYS A 134 1.26 -17.35 -3.44
C LYS A 134 0.78 -17.71 -4.84
N GLU A 135 -0.52 -17.87 -5.05
CA GLU A 135 -1.10 -18.18 -6.37
C GLU A 135 -0.81 -17.09 -7.41
N THR A 136 -0.71 -15.84 -6.95
CA THR A 136 -0.52 -14.64 -7.78
C THR A 136 0.93 -14.18 -7.91
N ASP A 137 1.88 -14.87 -7.26
CA ASP A 137 3.33 -14.54 -7.28
C ASP A 137 3.65 -13.09 -6.87
N LEU A 138 2.84 -12.54 -5.96
CA LEU A 138 3.00 -11.15 -5.47
C LEU A 138 3.92 -11.05 -4.25
N VAL A 139 4.25 -12.18 -3.63
CA VAL A 139 5.12 -12.26 -2.46
C VAL A 139 6.12 -13.39 -2.58
N PHE A 140 7.24 -13.26 -1.88
CA PHE A 140 8.19 -14.33 -1.65
C PHE A 140 8.60 -14.35 -0.18
N ILE A 141 9.10 -15.49 0.29
CA ILE A 141 9.67 -15.63 1.63
C ILE A 141 11.16 -15.91 1.45
N SER A 142 12.01 -15.06 2.02
CA SER A 142 13.47 -15.26 2.02
C SER A 142 13.89 -16.32 3.04
N ASN A 143 15.15 -16.78 2.94
CA ASN A 143 15.69 -17.84 3.81
C ASN A 143 15.71 -17.47 5.31
N ASP A 144 15.70 -16.18 5.62
CA ASP A 144 15.61 -15.63 6.98
C ASP A 144 14.16 -15.52 7.51
N GLY A 145 13.18 -15.96 6.72
CA GLY A 145 11.77 -16.00 7.11
C GLY A 145 11.05 -14.66 7.00
N VAL A 146 11.54 -13.74 6.17
CA VAL A 146 10.88 -12.46 5.90
C VAL A 146 9.98 -12.61 4.67
N LEU A 147 8.67 -12.36 4.85
CA LEU A 147 7.70 -12.26 3.77
C LEU A 147 7.78 -10.87 3.13
N SER A 148 8.13 -10.80 1.84
CA SER A 148 8.35 -9.55 1.10
C SER A 148 7.56 -9.52 -0.22
N LEU A 149 7.31 -8.32 -0.74
CA LEU A 149 6.69 -8.14 -2.06
C LEU A 149 7.68 -8.46 -3.18
N THR A 150 7.23 -9.19 -4.21
CA THR A 150 7.96 -9.31 -5.48
C THR A 150 7.92 -7.98 -6.25
N SER A 151 8.64 -7.85 -7.36
CA SER A 151 8.52 -6.67 -8.24
C SER A 151 7.07 -6.45 -8.72
N ALA A 152 6.36 -7.53 -9.03
CA ALA A 152 4.93 -7.49 -9.35
C ALA A 152 4.09 -7.08 -8.13
N GLY A 153 4.42 -7.59 -6.94
CA GLY A 153 3.81 -7.20 -5.68
C GLY A 153 3.94 -5.71 -5.36
N ILE A 154 5.10 -5.11 -5.62
CA ILE A 154 5.34 -3.67 -5.41
C ILE A 154 4.42 -2.83 -6.29
N ILE A 155 4.35 -3.16 -7.58
CA ILE A 155 3.46 -2.48 -8.55
C ILE A 155 1.99 -2.65 -8.14
N ASN A 156 1.63 -3.81 -7.62
CA ASN A 156 0.27 -4.15 -7.17
C ASN A 156 0.05 -3.98 -5.66
N SER A 157 0.85 -3.16 -4.99
CA SER A 157 0.83 -3.02 -3.52
C SER A 157 -0.54 -2.59 -2.98
N GLY A 158 -1.31 -1.83 -3.77
CA GLY A 158 -2.71 -1.49 -3.47
C GLY A 158 -3.62 -2.73 -3.41
N ALA A 159 -3.51 -3.65 -4.39
CA ALA A 159 -4.29 -4.88 -4.40
C ALA A 159 -3.90 -5.80 -3.25
N VAL A 160 -2.59 -5.96 -2.98
CA VAL A 160 -2.09 -6.71 -1.83
C VAL A 160 -2.68 -6.16 -0.52
N SER A 161 -2.75 -4.84 -0.40
CA SER A 161 -3.27 -4.17 0.79
C SER A 161 -4.75 -4.42 1.02
N LEU A 162 -5.55 -4.44 -0.05
CA LEU A 162 -6.98 -4.69 0.04
C LEU A 162 -7.29 -6.10 0.54
N LEU A 163 -6.39 -7.08 0.32
CA LEU A 163 -6.55 -8.44 0.86
C LEU A 163 -6.54 -8.45 2.38
N PHE A 164 -5.86 -7.51 3.01
CA PHE A 164 -5.71 -7.43 4.46
C PHE A 164 -6.72 -6.50 5.14
N PHE A 165 -7.59 -5.79 4.43
CA PHE A 165 -8.63 -5.00 5.10
C PHE A 165 -9.66 -5.89 5.79
N SER A 166 -10.02 -5.55 7.03
CA SER A 166 -11.11 -6.22 7.74
C SER A 166 -12.46 -5.85 7.14
N ASP A 167 -13.45 -6.72 7.32
CA ASP A 167 -14.83 -6.41 6.89
C ASP A 167 -15.35 -5.14 7.56
N GLN A 168 -15.01 -4.88 8.82
CA GLN A 168 -15.42 -3.66 9.53
C GLN A 168 -14.85 -2.40 8.86
N VAL A 169 -13.58 -2.42 8.46
CA VAL A 169 -12.96 -1.30 7.74
C VAL A 169 -13.62 -1.11 6.39
N LEU A 170 -13.85 -2.21 5.65
CA LEU A 170 -14.52 -2.16 4.35
C LEU A 170 -15.94 -1.58 4.44
N ASP A 171 -16.71 -1.98 5.45
CA ASP A 171 -18.07 -1.50 5.66
C ASP A 171 -18.10 -0.01 6.04
N ARG A 172 -17.16 0.44 6.88
CA ARG A 172 -16.98 1.87 7.20
C ARG A 172 -16.61 2.70 5.98
N VAL A 173 -15.77 2.16 5.11
CA VAL A 173 -15.38 2.83 3.86
C VAL A 173 -16.57 2.91 2.91
N ALA A 174 -17.33 1.82 2.76
CA ALA A 174 -18.54 1.78 1.94
C ALA A 174 -19.64 2.72 2.47
N TYR A 175 -19.75 2.90 3.77
CA TYR A 175 -20.67 3.87 4.39
C TYR A 175 -20.28 5.33 4.05
N ASN A 176 -18.99 5.65 4.09
CA ASN A 176 -18.50 7.02 3.82
C ASN A 176 -18.42 7.35 2.33
N ASP A 177 -18.28 6.34 1.47
CA ASP A 177 -18.32 6.51 0.02
C ASP A 177 -19.19 5.41 -0.60
N SER A 178 -20.44 5.77 -0.90
CA SER A 178 -21.44 4.89 -1.49
C SER A 178 -21.03 4.29 -2.84
N ARG A 179 -19.99 4.85 -3.50
CA ARG A 179 -19.42 4.32 -4.75
C ARG A 179 -18.52 3.10 -4.53
N ILE A 180 -18.16 2.78 -3.28
CA ILE A 180 -17.29 1.65 -2.92
C ILE A 180 -18.09 0.39 -2.61
N GLY A 181 -19.34 0.51 -2.15
CA GLY A 181 -20.20 -0.64 -1.81
C GLY A 181 -20.42 -1.64 -2.96
N THR A 182 -20.32 -1.18 -4.21
CA THR A 182 -20.46 -2.00 -5.43
C THR A 182 -19.15 -2.61 -5.93
N ARG A 183 -18.01 -2.35 -5.28
CA ARG A 183 -16.66 -2.74 -5.74
C ARG A 183 -15.99 -3.82 -4.89
N ARG A 184 -16.71 -4.56 -4.04
CA ARG A 184 -16.18 -5.84 -3.55
C ARG A 184 -15.97 -6.73 -4.79
N PRO A 185 -14.74 -7.19 -5.12
CA PRO A 185 -14.59 -8.19 -6.16
C PRO A 185 -15.25 -9.46 -5.63
N THR A 186 -16.45 -9.76 -6.11
CA THR A 186 -17.15 -11.03 -5.86
C THR A 186 -16.31 -12.23 -6.32
N SER A 187 -15.31 -11.98 -7.15
CA SER A 187 -14.24 -12.90 -7.51
C SER A 187 -12.93 -12.11 -7.69
N TRP A 188 -12.01 -12.21 -6.72
CA TRP A 188 -10.64 -11.72 -6.89
C TRP A 188 -9.86 -12.54 -7.93
N LYS A 189 -10.30 -13.79 -8.20
CA LYS A 189 -9.69 -14.71 -9.18
C LYS A 189 -9.76 -14.19 -10.63
N SER A 190 -10.73 -13.34 -10.95
CA SER A 190 -10.88 -12.75 -12.29
C SER A 190 -9.98 -11.53 -12.54
N THR A 191 -9.36 -10.95 -11.52
CA THR A 191 -8.54 -9.72 -11.66
C THR A 191 -7.05 -10.02 -11.80
N ILE A 192 -6.58 -11.20 -11.38
CA ILE A 192 -5.18 -11.62 -11.52
C ILE A 192 -5.16 -13.04 -12.08
N THR A 193 -5.31 -13.17 -13.40
CA THR A 193 -5.09 -14.45 -14.09
C THR A 193 -3.64 -14.55 -14.54
N ARG A 194 -2.97 -15.64 -14.15
CA ARG A 194 -1.64 -16.01 -14.61
C ARG A 194 -1.63 -16.15 -16.14
N GLN A 195 -0.85 -15.34 -16.86
CA GLN A 195 -0.48 -15.66 -18.25
C GLN A 195 0.76 -16.55 -18.26
N ARG A 196 0.70 -17.60 -19.07
CA ARG A 196 1.69 -18.68 -19.19
C ARG A 196 2.35 -18.53 -20.55
N ASP A 197 2.85 -17.35 -20.81
CA ASP A 197 3.34 -16.93 -22.12
C ASP A 197 4.40 -15.87 -21.81
N GLY A 198 5.63 -16.06 -22.29
CA GLY A 198 6.81 -15.23 -21.96
C GLY A 198 6.76 -13.75 -22.41
N THR A 199 5.58 -13.17 -22.50
CA THR A 199 5.30 -11.77 -22.75
C THR A 199 4.45 -11.25 -21.59
N ALA A 200 5.10 -10.55 -20.65
CA ALA A 200 4.41 -9.90 -19.53
C ALA A 200 3.51 -8.76 -20.06
N GLN A 201 2.26 -9.06 -20.40
CA GLN A 201 1.22 -8.05 -20.47
C GLN A 201 0.55 -7.97 -19.10
N VAL A 202 0.87 -6.91 -18.36
CA VAL A 202 0.14 -6.51 -17.17
C VAL A 202 -1.28 -6.17 -17.60
N ARG A 203 -2.23 -7.07 -17.38
CA ARG A 203 -3.65 -6.71 -17.51
C ARG A 203 -3.98 -5.70 -16.41
N LYS A 204 -4.58 -4.61 -16.84
CA LYS A 204 -5.02 -3.46 -16.05
C LYS A 204 -5.82 -3.95 -14.84
N CYS A 205 -5.36 -3.63 -13.64
CA CYS A 205 -6.09 -3.88 -12.41
C CYS A 205 -7.39 -3.05 -12.42
N THR A 206 -8.54 -3.71 -12.60
CA THR A 206 -9.87 -3.07 -12.67
C THR A 206 -10.25 -2.32 -11.38
N LEU A 207 -9.56 -2.61 -10.27
CA LEU A 207 -9.69 -1.90 -8.99
C LEU A 207 -9.08 -0.49 -9.03
N CYS A 208 -8.01 -0.27 -9.80
CA CYS A 208 -7.25 0.99 -9.81
C CYS A 208 -7.70 1.95 -10.92
N PHE A 209 -8.19 1.43 -12.04
CA PHE A 209 -8.67 2.22 -13.16
C PHE A 209 -9.98 1.61 -13.65
N GLY A 210 -11.09 2.29 -13.33
CA GLY A 210 -12.39 1.95 -13.90
C GLY A 210 -12.31 1.87 -15.43
N GLU A 211 -13.15 1.05 -16.04
CA GLU A 211 -13.37 1.10 -17.47
C GLU A 211 -13.85 2.51 -17.83
N VAL A 212 -12.98 3.32 -18.44
CA VAL A 212 -13.39 4.54 -19.12
C VAL A 212 -14.04 4.08 -20.43
N GLY A 213 -15.28 3.63 -20.33
CA GLY A 213 -16.09 3.17 -21.45
C GLY A 213 -17.03 4.27 -21.95
N GLY A 214 -16.82 4.70 -23.19
CA GLY A 214 -17.84 5.27 -24.07
C GLY A 214 -17.84 6.80 -24.23
N PRO A 215 -18.03 7.32 -25.48
CA PRO A 215 -18.02 8.75 -25.74
C PRO A 215 -19.22 9.43 -25.07
N ARG A 216 -18.99 10.64 -24.55
CA ARG A 216 -20.10 11.53 -24.18
C ARG A 216 -20.86 11.88 -25.46
N GLN A 217 -22.15 11.55 -25.49
CA GLN A 217 -23.13 12.30 -26.28
C GLN A 217 -23.47 13.60 -25.55
#